data_AF-A0A357IA00-F1
#
_entry.id   AF-A0A357IA00-F1
#
_cell.length_a   1.000
_cell.length_b   1.000
_cell.length_c   1.000
_cell.angle_alpha   90.00
_cell.angle_beta   90.00
_cell.angle_gamma   90.00
#
_symmetry.space_group_name_H-M   'P 1'
#
loop_
_entity.id
_entity.type
_entity.pdbx_description
1 polymer ?
#
loop_
_entity_poly.entity_id
_entity_poly.type
_entity_poly.pdbx_seq_one_letter_code
_entity_poly.pdbx_strand_id
1 'polypeptide(L)'
;MKSTLLLFLLLGLASAQACAQSPETIKTDASGEVITHVTATASRWSAFDGQVDEADDLADLVAVAWGNGSLGLHRGHAPIENVLETFLGISHDEMHVLMEDAGLNLDGVCKHLGLPTENLIQSLVNSFRPFVSEGVSNGVITAKEADQWVEQLRAEFSKRVYWTG
;
A
#
# COMPACT_ATOMS: atom_id res chain seq x y z
N MET A 1 -30.14 67.61 6.62
CA MET A 1 -30.74 66.29 6.94
C MET A 1 -30.17 65.31 5.92
N LYS A 2 -29.06 64.65 6.25
CA LYS A 2 -28.97 63.22 6.63
C LYS A 2 -29.67 62.30 5.63
N SER A 3 -28.89 61.60 4.80
CA SER A 3 -29.07 60.17 4.56
C SER A 3 -27.89 59.59 3.77
N THR A 4 -26.92 59.12 4.56
CA THR A 4 -26.33 57.78 4.54
C THR A 4 -26.16 57.07 3.20
N LEU A 5 -24.90 57.07 2.73
CA LEU A 5 -24.31 56.11 1.82
C LEU A 5 -24.28 54.73 2.51
N LEU A 6 -25.00 53.74 1.97
CA LEU A 6 -24.94 52.36 2.45
C LEU A 6 -24.08 51.54 1.49
N LEU A 7 -22.80 51.42 1.84
CA LEU A 7 -21.82 50.57 1.18
C LEU A 7 -22.04 49.12 1.66
N PHE A 8 -22.71 48.30 0.86
CA PHE A 8 -22.73 46.85 1.08
C PHE A 8 -21.41 46.26 0.57
N LEU A 9 -20.45 46.13 1.49
CA LEU A 9 -19.27 45.29 1.29
C LEU A 9 -19.69 43.84 1.53
N LEU A 10 -20.14 43.14 0.48
CA LEU A 10 -20.21 41.67 0.51
C LEU A 10 -18.76 41.14 0.44
N LEU A 11 -18.17 40.85 1.61
CA LEU A 11 -17.07 39.90 1.69
C LEU A 11 -17.65 38.51 1.41
N GLY A 12 -17.57 38.08 0.15
CA GLY A 12 -17.75 36.68 -0.20
C GLY A 12 -16.63 35.88 0.44
N LEU A 13 -16.95 35.13 1.49
CA LEU A 13 -16.12 34.00 1.91
C LEU A 13 -16.15 32.98 0.77
N ALA A 14 -15.12 33.00 -0.08
CA ALA A 14 -14.76 31.82 -0.84
C ALA A 14 -14.22 30.81 0.16
N SER A 15 -15.10 29.93 0.64
CA SER A 15 -14.67 28.70 1.30
C SER A 15 -13.81 27.96 0.28
N ALA A 16 -12.49 27.92 0.52
CA ALA A 16 -11.60 27.02 -0.18
C ALA A 16 -11.98 25.60 0.27
N GLN A 17 -12.97 25.02 -0.40
CA GLN A 17 -13.17 23.59 -0.40
C GLN A 17 -11.89 23.02 -1.00
N ALA A 18 -10.99 22.49 -0.18
CA ALA A 18 -10.02 21.52 -0.67
C ALA A 18 -10.86 20.46 -1.37
N CYS A 19 -10.71 20.32 -2.69
CA CYS A 19 -11.47 19.35 -3.46
C CYS A 19 -11.10 17.96 -2.92
N ALA A 20 -11.94 17.40 -2.05
CA ALA A 20 -11.88 15.97 -1.77
C ALA A 20 -12.07 15.28 -3.13
N GLN A 21 -11.02 14.58 -3.60
CA GLN A 21 -11.13 13.80 -4.83
C GLN A 21 -12.19 12.73 -4.59
N SER A 22 -13.14 12.59 -5.51
CA SER A 22 -14.11 11.52 -5.44
C SER A 22 -13.56 10.25 -6.10
N PRO A 23 -13.94 9.05 -5.63
CA PRO A 23 -13.42 7.77 -6.14
C PRO A 23 -13.45 7.65 -7.68
N GLU A 24 -14.50 8.16 -8.33
CA GLU A 24 -14.68 8.08 -9.79
C GLU A 24 -13.70 8.95 -10.59
N THR A 25 -13.04 9.92 -9.96
CA THR A 25 -12.06 10.80 -10.62
C THR A 25 -10.63 10.26 -10.53
N ILE A 26 -10.37 9.34 -9.60
CA ILE A 26 -9.05 8.74 -9.40
C ILE A 26 -8.80 7.74 -10.53
N LYS A 27 -7.69 7.98 -11.24
CA LYS A 27 -7.22 7.19 -12.38
C LYS A 27 -5.71 7.06 -12.28
N THR A 28 -5.17 6.08 -13.01
CA THR A 28 -3.74 5.87 -13.10
C THR A 28 -3.28 5.87 -14.55
N ASP A 29 -2.03 6.30 -14.75
CA ASP A 29 -1.29 6.10 -16.00
C ASP A 29 -0.25 4.98 -15.86
N ALA A 30 -0.22 4.25 -14.73
CA ALA A 30 0.67 3.13 -14.52
C ALA A 30 0.37 1.98 -15.50
N SER A 31 1.43 1.31 -15.94
CA SER A 31 1.33 0.19 -16.89
C SER A 31 0.73 -1.08 -16.26
N GLY A 32 0.78 -1.21 -14.93
CA GLY A 32 0.44 -2.43 -14.22
C GLY A 32 1.44 -3.57 -14.41
N GLU A 33 2.64 -3.28 -14.93
CA GLU A 33 3.72 -4.25 -15.03
C GLU A 33 4.28 -4.63 -13.66
N VAL A 34 4.84 -5.84 -13.57
CA VAL A 34 5.48 -6.34 -12.35
C VAL A 34 6.71 -5.50 -12.01
N ILE A 35 6.79 -5.01 -10.77
CA ILE A 35 7.94 -4.28 -10.25
C ILE A 35 8.98 -5.27 -9.70
N THR A 36 10.26 -5.01 -10.00
CA THR A 36 11.40 -5.81 -9.55
C THR A 36 12.49 -5.01 -8.83
N HIS A 37 12.37 -3.67 -8.82
CA HIS A 37 13.43 -2.75 -8.38
C HIS A 37 13.04 -1.89 -7.16
N VAL A 38 11.89 -2.18 -6.54
CA VAL A 38 11.45 -1.51 -5.32
C VAL A 38 11.49 -2.52 -4.19
N THR A 39 12.30 -2.24 -3.17
CA THR A 39 12.31 -2.98 -1.92
C THR A 39 11.30 -2.36 -0.97
N ALA A 40 10.58 -3.20 -0.24
CA ALA A 40 9.70 -2.74 0.82
C ALA A 40 10.49 -2.07 1.95
N THR A 41 9.85 -1.18 2.69
CA THR A 41 10.52 -0.39 3.72
C THR A 41 10.24 -1.00 5.09
N ALA A 42 11.29 -1.25 5.87
CA ALA A 42 11.11 -1.58 7.28
C ALA A 42 10.42 -0.43 8.00
N SER A 43 9.41 -0.72 8.82
CA SER A 43 8.62 0.29 9.52
C SER A 43 8.81 0.14 11.01
N ARG A 44 8.93 1.24 11.75
CA ARG A 44 8.96 1.23 13.23
C ARG A 44 7.70 0.63 13.88
N TRP A 45 6.66 0.43 13.08
CA TRP A 45 5.37 -0.14 13.48
C TRP A 45 5.22 -1.62 13.10
N SER A 46 6.27 -2.20 12.53
CA SER A 46 6.39 -3.60 12.13
C SER A 46 7.15 -4.39 13.19
N ALA A 47 6.90 -5.71 13.27
CA ALA A 47 7.74 -6.63 14.02
C ALA A 47 9.10 -6.84 13.33
N PHE A 48 9.10 -6.89 12.00
CA PHE A 48 10.31 -6.94 11.18
C PHE A 48 11.08 -5.62 11.23
N ASP A 49 12.34 -5.67 11.63
CA ASP A 49 13.21 -4.51 11.86
C ASP A 49 14.01 -4.05 10.62
N GLY A 50 13.96 -4.84 9.55
CA GLY A 50 14.63 -4.56 8.29
C GLY A 50 15.90 -5.36 8.03
N GLN A 51 16.23 -6.32 8.90
CA GLN A 51 17.37 -7.22 8.74
C GLN A 51 16.93 -8.68 8.89
N VAL A 52 17.70 -9.61 8.34
CA VAL A 52 17.48 -11.05 8.55
C VAL A 52 18.76 -11.65 9.10
N ASP A 53 18.92 -11.58 10.41
CA ASP A 53 20.06 -12.16 11.15
C ASP A 53 19.64 -13.37 12.01
N GLU A 54 18.34 -13.59 12.19
CA GLU A 54 17.76 -14.76 12.84
C GLU A 54 16.61 -15.37 12.02
N ALA A 55 16.29 -16.66 12.27
CA ALA A 55 15.25 -17.34 11.51
C ALA A 55 13.84 -16.79 11.78
N ASP A 56 13.64 -16.23 12.98
CA ASP A 56 12.37 -15.64 13.40
C ASP A 56 12.05 -14.35 12.62
N ASP A 57 13.05 -13.63 12.10
CA ASP A 57 12.84 -12.43 11.27
C ASP A 57 12.04 -12.74 10.00
N LEU A 58 12.19 -13.95 9.45
CA LEU A 58 11.41 -14.38 8.28
C LEU A 58 9.95 -14.65 8.62
N ALA A 59 9.67 -15.11 9.85
CA ALA A 59 8.30 -15.23 10.34
C ALA A 59 7.66 -13.85 10.53
N ASP A 60 8.42 -12.88 11.07
CA ASP A 60 7.98 -11.49 11.18
C ASP A 60 7.76 -10.86 9.81
N LEU A 61 8.63 -11.13 8.84
CA LEU A 61 8.49 -10.70 7.45
C LEU A 61 7.19 -11.24 6.82
N VAL A 62 6.85 -12.51 7.07
CA VAL A 62 5.58 -13.13 6.64
C VAL A 62 4.38 -12.48 7.35
N ALA A 63 4.49 -12.16 8.63
CA ALA A 63 3.44 -11.45 9.37
C ALA A 63 3.20 -10.05 8.80
N VAL A 64 4.26 -9.35 8.38
CA VAL A 64 4.15 -8.05 7.68
C VAL A 64 3.44 -8.18 6.34
N ALA A 65 3.73 -9.24 5.58
CA ALA A 65 3.05 -9.51 4.31
C ALA A 65 1.54 -9.67 4.50
N TRP A 66 1.11 -10.36 5.58
CA TRP A 66 -0.31 -10.50 5.93
C TRP A 66 -0.94 -9.18 6.42
N GLY A 67 -0.18 -8.41 7.19
CA GLY A 67 -0.61 -7.13 7.74
C GLY A 67 -1.52 -7.25 8.97
N ASN A 68 -1.96 -6.10 9.48
CA ASN A 68 -2.66 -6.01 10.77
C ASN A 68 -4.18 -6.19 10.64
N GLY A 69 -4.65 -7.32 11.21
CA GLY A 69 -6.00 -7.59 11.73
C GLY A 69 -6.95 -6.41 11.88
N SER A 70 -6.59 -5.54 12.82
CA SER A 70 -7.42 -4.49 13.38
C SER A 70 -7.67 -3.32 12.43
N LEU A 71 -6.97 -3.26 11.29
CA LEU A 71 -7.04 -2.16 10.33
C LEU A 71 -8.01 -2.43 9.16
N GLY A 72 -8.89 -3.43 9.30
CA GLY A 72 -9.95 -3.70 8.31
C GLY A 72 -9.40 -4.02 6.93
N LEU A 73 -9.89 -3.32 5.90
CA LEU A 73 -9.47 -3.49 4.50
C LEU A 73 -8.03 -3.06 4.24
N HIS A 74 -7.50 -2.10 5.02
CA HIS A 74 -6.15 -1.56 4.80
C HIS A 74 -5.05 -2.54 5.19
N ARG A 75 -5.25 -3.25 6.30
CA ARG A 75 -4.24 -4.14 6.91
C ARG A 75 -2.86 -3.50 7.14
N GLY A 76 -2.77 -2.16 7.10
CA GLY A 76 -1.57 -1.35 7.36
C GLY A 76 -0.58 -1.27 6.20
N HIS A 77 -0.51 -0.11 5.52
CA HIS A 77 0.28 0.05 4.29
C HIS A 77 1.75 0.42 4.50
N ALA A 78 2.14 0.97 5.66
CA ALA A 78 3.46 1.60 5.83
C ALA A 78 4.66 0.77 5.33
N PRO A 79 4.76 -0.56 5.54
CA PRO A 79 5.89 -1.34 5.04
C PRO A 79 5.93 -1.51 3.51
N ILE A 80 4.78 -1.40 2.85
CA ILE A 80 4.59 -1.65 1.41
C ILE A 80 4.12 -0.42 0.64
N GLU A 81 4.04 0.75 1.30
CA GLU A 81 3.45 1.97 0.77
C GLU A 81 4.13 2.40 -0.52
N ASN A 82 5.46 2.42 -0.53
CA ASN A 82 6.25 2.75 -1.72
C ASN A 82 5.98 1.78 -2.91
N VAL A 83 5.77 0.49 -2.63
CA VAL A 83 5.44 -0.51 -3.65
C VAL A 83 4.03 -0.27 -4.19
N LEU A 84 3.08 0.02 -3.31
CA LEU A 84 1.69 0.32 -3.67
C LEU A 84 1.60 1.58 -4.53
N GLU A 85 2.23 2.68 -4.10
CA GLU A 85 2.25 3.93 -4.87
C GLU A 85 2.91 3.74 -6.24
N THR A 86 4.04 3.02 -6.28
CA THR A 86 4.73 2.75 -7.55
C THR A 86 3.89 1.88 -8.48
N PHE A 87 3.26 0.81 -7.98
CA PHE A 87 2.49 -0.12 -8.82
C PHE A 87 1.17 0.48 -9.27
N LEU A 88 0.45 1.12 -8.35
CA LEU A 88 -0.87 1.68 -8.61
C LEU A 88 -0.79 3.00 -9.37
N GLY A 89 0.34 3.71 -9.32
CA GLY A 89 0.53 5.02 -9.96
C GLY A 89 -0.38 6.11 -9.40
N ILE A 90 -0.85 5.93 -8.16
CA ILE A 90 -1.64 6.90 -7.40
C ILE A 90 -0.99 7.12 -6.05
N SER A 91 -1.29 8.24 -5.41
CA SER A 91 -0.82 8.52 -4.05
C SER A 91 -1.47 7.60 -3.01
N HIS A 92 -0.83 7.48 -1.85
CA HIS A 92 -1.41 6.81 -0.68
C HIS A 92 -2.77 7.38 -0.28
N ASP A 93 -2.93 8.71 -0.30
CA ASP A 93 -4.19 9.39 0.02
C ASP A 93 -5.31 9.03 -0.97
N GLU A 94 -5.01 9.01 -2.28
CA GLU A 94 -5.98 8.58 -3.30
C GLU A 94 -6.39 7.12 -3.12
N MET A 95 -5.45 6.24 -2.74
CA MET A 95 -5.78 4.86 -2.41
C MET A 95 -6.71 4.80 -1.20
N HIS A 96 -6.48 5.60 -0.16
CA HIS A 96 -7.37 5.68 1.00
C HIS A 96 -8.79 6.13 0.62
N VAL A 97 -8.94 7.13 -0.26
CA VAL A 97 -10.25 7.51 -0.82
C VAL A 97 -10.95 6.30 -1.47
N LEU A 98 -10.25 5.54 -2.30
CA LEU A 98 -10.82 4.35 -2.94
C LEU A 98 -11.22 3.26 -1.93
N MET A 99 -10.42 3.06 -0.87
CA MET A 99 -10.68 2.01 0.11
C MET A 99 -11.77 2.38 1.13
N GLU A 100 -11.79 3.63 1.58
CA GLU A 100 -12.70 4.10 2.64
C GLU A 100 -14.05 4.55 2.07
N ASP A 101 -14.04 5.37 1.02
CA ASP A 101 -15.27 5.96 0.48
C ASP A 101 -15.99 5.01 -0.48
N ALA A 102 -15.24 4.20 -1.24
CA ALA A 102 -15.80 3.20 -2.16
C ALA A 102 -15.78 1.76 -1.60
N GLY A 103 -15.22 1.54 -0.40
CA GLY A 103 -15.21 0.23 0.26
C GLY A 103 -14.37 -0.83 -0.46
N LEU A 104 -13.37 -0.41 -1.24
CA LEU A 104 -12.54 -1.32 -2.02
C LEU A 104 -11.42 -1.92 -1.16
N ASN A 105 -11.12 -3.20 -1.38
CA ASN A 105 -9.83 -3.77 -0.98
C ASN A 105 -8.78 -3.53 -2.08
N LEU A 106 -7.54 -4.00 -1.90
CA LEU A 106 -6.48 -3.77 -2.89
C LEU A 106 -6.77 -4.39 -4.27
N ASP A 107 -7.44 -5.56 -4.32
CA ASP A 107 -7.94 -6.12 -5.58
C ASP A 107 -9.00 -5.21 -6.24
N GLY A 108 -9.93 -4.68 -5.46
CA GLY A 108 -10.92 -3.71 -5.91
C GLY A 108 -10.29 -2.43 -6.45
N VAL A 109 -9.26 -1.92 -5.77
CA VAL A 109 -8.46 -0.77 -6.24
C VAL A 109 -7.79 -1.09 -7.57
N CYS A 110 -7.14 -2.26 -7.71
CA CYS A 110 -6.55 -2.68 -8.98
C CYS A 110 -7.60 -2.73 -10.10
N LYS A 111 -8.75 -3.37 -9.85
CA LYS A 111 -9.84 -3.46 -10.83
C LYS A 111 -10.41 -2.11 -11.23
N HIS A 112 -10.59 -1.20 -10.27
CA HIS A 112 -11.03 0.18 -10.51
C HIS A 112 -10.05 0.91 -11.44
N LEU A 113 -8.76 0.71 -11.23
CA LEU A 113 -7.68 1.30 -12.03
C LEU A 113 -7.38 0.55 -13.33
N GLY A 114 -8.01 -0.60 -13.59
CA GLY A 114 -7.73 -1.44 -14.76
C GLY A 114 -6.39 -2.17 -14.71
N LEU A 115 -5.84 -2.36 -13.51
CA LEU A 115 -4.54 -3.01 -13.27
C LEU A 115 -4.72 -4.52 -12.96
N PRO A 116 -3.77 -5.37 -13.39
CA PRO A 116 -3.82 -6.81 -13.08
C PRO A 116 -3.42 -7.09 -11.62
N THR A 117 -4.39 -7.55 -10.82
CA THR A 117 -4.20 -7.88 -9.38
C THR A 117 -3.03 -8.84 -9.12
N GLU A 118 -2.85 -9.85 -9.98
CA GLU A 118 -1.74 -10.81 -9.81
C GLU A 118 -0.36 -10.17 -9.98
N ASN A 119 -0.25 -9.11 -10.79
CA ASN A 119 1.01 -8.38 -10.90
C ASN A 119 1.29 -7.54 -9.65
N LEU A 120 0.25 -7.06 -8.95
CA LEU A 120 0.42 -6.43 -7.65
C LEU A 120 0.99 -7.44 -6.64
N ILE A 121 0.38 -8.62 -6.54
CA ILE A 121 0.86 -9.69 -5.63
C ILE A 121 2.31 -10.04 -5.96
N GLN A 122 2.64 -10.21 -7.24
CA GLN A 122 4.02 -10.50 -7.66
C GLN A 122 4.99 -9.36 -7.30
N SER A 123 4.58 -8.11 -7.47
CA SER A 123 5.40 -6.93 -7.14
C SER A 123 5.66 -6.85 -5.62
N LEU A 124 4.64 -7.12 -4.81
CA LEU A 124 4.77 -7.20 -3.35
C LEU A 124 5.73 -8.33 -2.94
N VAL A 125 5.58 -9.52 -3.50
CA VAL A 125 6.53 -10.63 -3.26
C VAL A 125 7.94 -10.23 -3.65
N ASN A 126 8.13 -9.67 -4.85
CA ASN A 126 9.44 -9.22 -5.33
C ASN A 126 10.08 -8.20 -4.39
N SER A 127 9.30 -7.29 -3.82
CA SER A 127 9.79 -6.27 -2.89
C SER A 127 10.31 -6.83 -1.56
N PHE A 128 9.96 -8.08 -1.22
CA PHE A 128 10.40 -8.78 -0.01
C PHE A 128 11.49 -9.83 -0.30
N ARG A 129 11.69 -10.24 -1.56
CA ARG A 129 12.76 -11.19 -1.96
C ARG A 129 14.17 -10.76 -1.54
N PRO A 130 14.53 -9.45 -1.48
CA PRO A 130 15.82 -9.03 -0.96
C PRO A 130 16.10 -9.50 0.47
N PHE A 131 15.11 -9.42 1.38
CA PHE A 131 15.27 -9.88 2.76
C PHE A 131 15.42 -11.41 2.86
N VAL A 132 14.68 -12.16 2.04
CA VAL A 132 14.88 -13.62 1.96
C VAL A 132 16.29 -13.96 1.43
N SER A 133 16.78 -13.19 0.45
CA SER A 133 18.13 -13.37 -0.11
C SER A 133 19.23 -12.98 0.89
N GLU A 134 18.96 -11.99 1.73
CA GLU A 134 19.80 -11.62 2.86
C GLU A 134 19.90 -12.78 3.86
N GLY A 135 18.79 -13.42 4.24
CA GLY A 135 18.81 -14.60 5.11
C GLY A 135 19.67 -15.76 4.56
N VAL A 136 19.68 -15.96 3.24
CA VAL A 136 20.60 -16.92 2.60
C VAL A 136 22.05 -16.46 2.70
N SER A 137 22.31 -15.17 2.45
CA SER A 137 23.65 -14.58 2.48
C SER A 137 24.27 -14.59 3.89
N ASN A 138 23.44 -14.36 4.91
CA ASN A 138 23.81 -14.38 6.32
C ASN A 138 23.91 -15.81 6.87
N GLY A 139 23.50 -16.83 6.11
CA GLY A 139 23.53 -18.23 6.53
C GLY A 139 22.44 -18.61 7.54
N VAL A 140 21.41 -17.77 7.69
CA VAL A 140 20.22 -18.02 8.52
C VAL A 140 19.36 -19.14 7.91
N ILE A 141 19.26 -19.14 6.58
CA ILE A 141 18.52 -20.15 5.81
C ILE A 141 19.33 -20.65 4.61
N THR A 142 18.95 -21.81 4.09
CA THR A 142 19.48 -22.36 2.85
C THR A 142 18.72 -21.80 1.63
N ALA A 143 19.34 -21.91 0.45
CA ALA A 143 18.68 -21.56 -0.81
C ALA A 143 17.38 -22.36 -1.06
N LYS A 144 17.27 -23.58 -0.53
CA LYS A 144 16.05 -24.39 -0.64
C LYS A 144 14.93 -23.86 0.26
N GLU A 145 15.27 -23.39 1.46
CA GLU A 145 14.30 -22.79 2.38
C GLU A 145 13.83 -21.43 1.87
N ALA A 146 14.69 -20.68 1.17
CA ALA A 146 14.34 -19.40 0.55
C ALA A 146 13.09 -19.50 -0.35
N ASP A 147 13.01 -20.52 -1.20
CA ASP A 147 11.83 -20.73 -2.06
C ASP A 147 10.55 -20.96 -1.24
N GLN A 148 10.65 -21.66 -0.11
CA GLN A 148 9.51 -21.91 0.78
C GLN A 148 9.04 -20.61 1.47
N TRP A 149 9.97 -19.73 1.84
CA TRP A 149 9.64 -18.42 2.40
C TRP A 149 9.00 -17.51 1.35
N VAL A 150 9.49 -17.52 0.11
CA VAL A 150 8.88 -16.76 -0.99
C VAL A 150 7.44 -17.22 -1.27
N GLU A 151 7.16 -18.52 -1.23
CA GLU A 151 5.79 -19.04 -1.38
C GLU A 151 4.88 -18.66 -0.20
N GLN A 152 5.40 -18.64 1.03
CA GLN A 152 4.65 -18.13 2.18
C GLN A 152 4.31 -16.64 2.04
N LEU A 153 5.27 -15.82 1.62
CA LEU A 153 5.05 -14.40 1.33
C LEU A 153 3.95 -14.22 0.28
N ARG A 154 4.00 -14.99 -0.81
CA ARG A 154 2.93 -14.97 -1.82
C ARG A 154 1.58 -15.31 -1.21
N ALA A 155 1.50 -16.37 -0.41
CA ALA A 155 0.24 -16.78 0.20
C ALA A 155 -0.34 -15.67 1.08
N GLU A 156 0.46 -15.03 1.92
CA GLU A 156 -0.01 -13.94 2.80
C GLU A 156 -0.36 -12.67 2.03
N PHE A 157 0.42 -12.28 1.02
CA PHE A 157 0.06 -11.15 0.16
C PHE A 157 -1.22 -11.41 -0.62
N SER A 158 -1.44 -12.62 -1.14
CA SER A 158 -2.69 -12.98 -1.80
C SER A 158 -3.88 -12.82 -0.85
N LYS A 159 -3.79 -13.36 0.38
CA LYS A 159 -4.86 -13.16 1.36
C LYS A 159 -5.10 -11.68 1.59
N ARG A 160 -4.03 -10.89 1.75
CA ARG A 160 -4.12 -9.46 2.07
C ARG A 160 -4.79 -8.68 0.95
N VAL A 161 -4.36 -8.92 -0.29
CA VAL A 161 -4.88 -8.25 -1.48
C VAL A 161 -6.36 -8.56 -1.71
N TYR A 162 -6.76 -9.81 -1.48
CA TYR A 162 -8.13 -10.28 -1.62
C TYR A 162 -8.97 -10.16 -0.34
N TRP A 163 -8.47 -9.54 0.73
CA TRP A 163 -9.19 -9.45 2.00
C TRP A 163 -10.47 -8.61 1.87
N THR A 164 -11.59 -9.08 2.41
CA THR A 164 -12.91 -8.44 2.26
C THR A 164 -13.50 -7.89 3.56
N GLY A 165 -12.77 -7.93 4.67
CA GLY A 165 -13.26 -7.51 5.99
C GLY A 165 -13.63 -8.68 6.90
#